data_AF-A0A820TKU7-F1
#
_entry.id   AF-A0A820TKU7-F1
#
_cell.length_a   1.000
_cell.length_b   1.000
_cell.length_c   1.000
_cell.angle_alpha   90.00
_cell.angle_beta   90.00
_cell.angle_gamma   90.00
#
_symmetry.space_group_name_H-M   'P 1'
#
loop_
_entity.id
_entity.type
_entity.pdbx_description
1 polymer ?
#
loop_
_entity_poly.entity_id
_entity_poly.type
_entity_poly.pdbx_seq_one_letter_code
_entity_poly.pdbx_strand_id
1 'polypeptide(L)'
;KENIKLAENGDDGFIKDLLADLTGQVQEAMGKQEWFNKWGVHYLPSLTRAHLLQLCNNIKDPGVQHYGKGEVFSKMRDEMDDIFCSLPAPTSSLATSAPVNMTVFYNAAGGCFYGECTVCLMNGTTKLVKDVQPGDRVAPYGGMVRFVVKTKCPNRKAKMVIVSI
;
A
#
# COMPACT_ATOMS: atom_id res chain seq x y z
N LYS A 1 -22.10 -24.62 -10.83
CA LYS A 1 -20.79 -24.19 -11.35
C LYS A 1 -21.05 -23.62 -12.74
N GLU A 2 -21.37 -22.34 -12.83
CA GLU A 2 -21.53 -21.69 -14.13
C GLU A 2 -20.15 -21.44 -14.72
N ASN A 3 -19.92 -22.01 -15.90
CA ASN A 3 -18.71 -21.80 -16.67
C ASN A 3 -18.77 -20.39 -17.24
N ILE A 4 -17.99 -19.47 -16.66
CA ILE A 4 -17.71 -18.16 -17.24
C ILE A 4 -17.02 -18.42 -18.58
N LYS A 5 -17.68 -18.08 -19.69
CA LYS A 5 -17.04 -18.09 -21.01
C LYS A 5 -15.98 -16.99 -21.02
N LEU A 6 -14.71 -17.38 -21.14
CA LEU A 6 -13.61 -16.46 -21.40
C LEU A 6 -13.90 -15.77 -22.74
N ALA A 7 -13.81 -14.44 -22.76
CA ALA A 7 -14.00 -13.66 -23.97
C ALA A 7 -12.97 -14.06 -25.04
N GLU A 8 -13.44 -14.26 -26.27
CA GLU A 8 -12.58 -14.54 -27.41
C GLU A 8 -11.74 -13.30 -27.75
N ASN A 9 -10.40 -13.47 -27.68
CA ASN A 9 -9.34 -12.68 -28.31
C ASN A 9 -9.60 -11.17 -28.49
N GLY A 10 -9.43 -10.41 -27.41
CA GLY A 10 -8.94 -9.03 -27.49
C GLY A 10 -7.59 -8.97 -26.79
N ASP A 11 -6.53 -8.60 -27.51
CA ASP A 11 -5.20 -8.30 -26.94
C ASP A 11 -5.24 -6.96 -26.18
N ASP A 12 -6.24 -6.79 -25.33
CA ASP A 12 -6.44 -5.61 -24.50
C ASP A 12 -5.68 -5.84 -23.19
N GLY A 13 -4.55 -5.15 -23.06
CA GLY A 13 -3.71 -5.20 -21.87
C GLY A 13 -4.48 -4.91 -20.58
N PHE A 14 -5.52 -4.07 -20.63
CA PHE A 14 -6.38 -3.82 -19.47
C PHE A 14 -7.17 -5.06 -19.07
N ILE A 15 -7.77 -5.78 -20.03
CA ILE A 15 -8.54 -7.01 -19.75
C ILE A 15 -7.62 -8.11 -19.22
N LYS A 16 -6.41 -8.24 -19.78
CA LYS A 16 -5.41 -9.18 -19.30
C LYS A 16 -5.00 -8.89 -17.85
N ASP A 17 -4.75 -7.63 -17.52
CA ASP A 17 -4.33 -7.21 -16.19
C ASP A 17 -5.47 -7.31 -15.17
N LEU A 18 -6.70 -6.99 -15.57
CA LEU A 18 -7.89 -7.22 -14.74
C LEU A 18 -8.08 -8.71 -14.45
N LEU A 19 -7.85 -9.59 -15.43
CA LEU A 19 -7.89 -11.04 -15.22
C LEU A 19 -6.78 -11.51 -14.27
N ALA A 20 -5.59 -10.89 -14.31
CA ALA A 20 -4.52 -11.18 -13.38
C ALA A 20 -4.88 -10.80 -11.93
N ASP A 21 -5.56 -9.68 -11.70
CA ASP A 21 -6.09 -9.31 -10.38
C ASP A 21 -7.09 -10.36 -9.88
N LEU A 22 -8.02 -10.77 -10.75
CA LEU A 22 -9.09 -11.72 -10.44
C LEU A 22 -8.57 -13.11 -10.09
N THR A 23 -7.63 -13.63 -10.90
CA THR A 23 -7.06 -14.98 -10.76
C THR A 23 -5.90 -15.04 -9.76
N GLY A 24 -5.32 -13.89 -9.43
CA GLY A 24 -4.28 -13.73 -8.44
C GLY A 24 -4.84 -13.35 -7.07
N GLN A 25 -4.72 -12.07 -6.71
CA GLN A 25 -5.01 -11.58 -5.37
C GLN A 25 -6.48 -11.72 -4.97
N VAL A 26 -7.44 -11.57 -5.88
CA VAL A 26 -8.87 -11.78 -5.56
C VAL A 26 -9.14 -13.25 -5.26
N GLN A 27 -8.62 -14.17 -6.06
CA GLN A 27 -8.74 -15.60 -5.80
C GLN A 27 -8.05 -16.01 -4.49
N GLU A 28 -6.87 -15.46 -4.19
CA GLU A 28 -6.17 -15.69 -2.93
C GLU A 28 -6.98 -15.15 -1.74
N ALA A 29 -7.52 -13.93 -1.83
CA ALA A 29 -8.35 -13.32 -0.80
C ALA A 29 -9.57 -14.19 -0.45
N MET A 30 -10.18 -14.82 -1.45
CA MET A 30 -11.39 -15.64 -1.29
C MET A 30 -11.10 -17.13 -1.08
N GLY A 31 -9.86 -17.57 -1.28
CA GLY A 31 -9.51 -19.00 -1.32
C GLY A 31 -9.59 -19.73 0.02
N LYS A 32 -9.48 -19.00 1.15
CA LYS A 32 -9.67 -19.54 2.50
C LYS A 32 -10.40 -18.54 3.38
N GLN A 33 -11.30 -19.03 4.23
CA GLN A 33 -12.03 -18.19 5.18
C GLN A 33 -11.10 -17.37 6.08
N GLU A 34 -9.98 -17.96 6.50
CA GLU A 34 -8.96 -17.28 7.30
C GLU A 34 -8.35 -16.09 6.55
N TRP A 35 -7.99 -16.25 5.27
CA TRP A 35 -7.42 -15.19 4.45
C TRP A 35 -8.43 -14.09 4.15
N PHE A 36 -9.67 -14.49 3.86
CA PHE A 36 -10.76 -13.55 3.69
C PHE A 36 -10.96 -12.68 4.93
N ASN A 37 -11.07 -13.31 6.11
CA ASN A 37 -11.25 -12.58 7.38
C ASN A 37 -10.03 -11.72 7.72
N LYS A 38 -8.82 -12.16 7.35
CA LYS A 38 -7.57 -11.47 7.66
C LYS A 38 -7.33 -10.23 6.82
N TRP A 39 -7.61 -10.29 5.53
CA TRP A 39 -7.32 -9.20 4.62
C TRP A 39 -8.30 -9.08 3.46
N GLY A 40 -8.87 -10.19 2.98
CA GLY A 40 -9.80 -10.18 1.83
C GLY A 40 -11.03 -9.29 2.03
N VAL A 41 -11.59 -9.26 3.24
CA VAL A 41 -12.76 -8.42 3.61
C VAL A 41 -12.50 -6.92 3.47
N HIS A 42 -11.24 -6.49 3.55
CA HIS A 42 -10.84 -5.08 3.36
C HIS A 42 -10.30 -4.82 1.96
N TYR A 43 -9.58 -5.78 1.39
CA TYR A 43 -8.99 -5.71 0.08
C TYR A 43 -10.03 -5.62 -1.04
N LEU A 44 -11.06 -6.48 -1.04
CA LEU A 44 -12.04 -6.52 -2.13
C LEU A 44 -12.85 -5.21 -2.27
N PRO A 45 -13.36 -4.59 -1.18
CA PRO A 45 -13.98 -3.28 -1.28
C PRO A 45 -13.01 -2.18 -1.73
N SER A 46 -11.74 -2.23 -1.31
CA SER A 46 -10.71 -1.28 -1.73
C SER A 46 -10.46 -1.36 -3.24
N LEU A 47 -10.24 -2.57 -3.78
CA LEU A 47 -10.03 -2.80 -5.20
C LEU A 47 -11.26 -2.39 -6.02
N THR A 48 -12.45 -2.76 -5.57
CA THR A 48 -13.71 -2.41 -6.24
C THR A 48 -13.91 -0.89 -6.28
N ARG A 49 -13.64 -0.21 -5.16
CA ARG A 49 -13.72 1.26 -5.08
C ARG A 49 -12.70 1.92 -6.01
N ALA A 50 -11.48 1.36 -6.11
CA ALA A 50 -10.43 1.85 -6.99
C ALA A 50 -10.85 1.78 -8.46
N HIS A 51 -11.40 0.65 -8.93
CA HIS A 51 -11.94 0.56 -10.28
C HIS A 51 -13.12 1.50 -10.53
N LEU A 52 -14.06 1.58 -9.57
CA LEU A 52 -15.24 2.45 -9.70
C LEU A 52 -14.86 3.94 -9.82
N LEU A 53 -13.82 4.35 -9.10
CA LEU A 53 -13.32 5.73 -9.12
C LEU A 53 -12.18 5.96 -10.11
N GLN A 54 -11.73 4.92 -10.83
CA GLN A 54 -10.56 4.96 -11.69
C GLN A 54 -9.32 5.50 -10.97
N LEU A 55 -8.96 4.89 -9.84
CA LEU A 55 -7.81 5.25 -9.03
C LEU A 55 -6.74 4.16 -9.09
N CYS A 56 -5.49 4.57 -9.33
CA CYS A 56 -4.32 3.71 -9.08
C CYS A 56 -3.94 3.81 -7.60
N ASN A 57 -4.55 2.96 -6.76
CA ASN A 57 -4.46 3.06 -5.30
C ASN A 57 -3.33 2.21 -4.69
N ASN A 58 -2.81 1.23 -5.41
CA ASN A 58 -1.76 0.34 -4.94
C ASN A 58 -0.87 -0.10 -6.11
N ILE A 59 0.29 -0.71 -5.82
CA ILE A 59 1.28 -1.16 -6.82
C ILE A 59 1.19 -2.65 -7.17
N LYS A 60 0.40 -3.43 -6.42
CA LYS A 60 0.38 -4.90 -6.49
C LYS A 60 -0.58 -5.40 -7.57
N ASP A 61 -1.69 -4.67 -7.77
CA ASP A 61 -2.74 -5.03 -8.70
C ASP A 61 -2.49 -4.36 -10.06
N PRO A 62 -2.14 -5.12 -11.12
CA PRO A 62 -1.92 -4.57 -12.45
C PRO A 62 -3.16 -3.89 -13.05
N GLY A 63 -4.38 -4.33 -12.74
CA GLY A 63 -5.60 -3.75 -13.35
C GLY A 63 -5.82 -2.28 -12.99
N VAL A 64 -5.49 -1.87 -11.77
CA VAL A 64 -5.63 -0.45 -11.36
C VAL A 64 -4.49 0.45 -11.89
N GLN A 65 -3.39 -0.12 -12.39
CA GLN A 65 -2.26 0.66 -12.96
C GLN A 65 -2.65 1.38 -14.25
N HIS A 66 -3.76 0.99 -14.89
CA HIS A 66 -4.26 1.64 -16.09
C HIS A 66 -4.87 3.01 -15.84
N TYR A 67 -5.20 3.33 -14.60
CA TYR A 67 -5.73 4.63 -14.21
C TYR A 67 -4.61 5.62 -13.87
N GLY A 68 -4.86 6.92 -14.07
CA GLY A 68 -3.90 7.96 -13.72
C GLY A 68 -2.67 8.04 -14.63
N LYS A 69 -2.76 7.56 -15.89
CA LYS A 69 -1.66 7.62 -16.88
C LYS A 69 -1.53 8.97 -17.62
N GLY A 70 -2.00 10.07 -17.02
CA GLY A 70 -1.86 11.40 -17.62
C GLY A 70 -0.40 11.85 -17.58
N GLU A 71 0.13 12.37 -18.69
CA GLU A 71 1.56 12.74 -18.82
C GLU A 71 2.08 13.59 -17.66
N VAL A 72 1.32 14.63 -17.28
CA VAL A 72 1.67 15.51 -16.16
C VAL A 72 1.74 14.75 -14.83
N PHE A 73 0.76 13.88 -14.57
CA PHE A 73 0.72 13.09 -13.35
C PHE A 73 1.86 12.07 -13.32
N SER A 74 2.10 11.36 -14.43
CA SER A 74 3.18 10.39 -14.56
C SER A 74 4.54 11.06 -14.35
N LYS A 75 4.79 12.20 -15.00
CA LYS A 75 6.03 12.97 -14.81
C LYS A 75 6.20 13.40 -13.35
N MET A 76 5.17 13.97 -12.73
CA MET A 76 5.24 14.38 -11.32
C MET A 76 5.48 13.18 -10.38
N ARG A 77 4.79 12.06 -10.61
CA ARG A 77 4.94 10.85 -9.80
C ARG A 77 6.36 10.30 -9.93
N ASP A 78 6.87 10.17 -11.15
CA ASP A 78 8.17 9.58 -11.43
C ASP A 78 9.30 10.49 -10.88
N GLU A 79 9.17 11.81 -11.01
CA GLU A 79 10.10 12.75 -10.37
C GLU A 79 10.06 12.63 -8.84
N MET A 80 8.87 12.52 -8.22
CA MET A 80 8.76 12.32 -6.78
C MET A 80 9.34 10.97 -6.33
N ASP A 81 9.18 9.92 -7.13
CA ASP A 81 9.73 8.58 -6.92
C ASP A 81 11.26 8.59 -6.95
N ASP A 82 11.85 9.15 -8.01
CA ASP A 82 13.29 9.29 -8.20
C ASP A 82 13.92 10.07 -7.05
N ILE A 83 13.26 11.16 -6.66
CA ILE A 83 13.69 11.98 -5.57
C ILE A 83 13.65 11.20 -4.25
N PHE A 84 12.54 10.50 -3.95
CA PHE A 84 12.42 9.70 -2.73
C PHE A 84 13.50 8.61 -2.67
N CYS A 85 13.73 7.90 -3.78
CA CYS A 85 14.75 6.87 -3.90
C CYS A 85 16.18 7.41 -3.71
N SER A 86 16.41 8.65 -4.11
CA SER A 86 17.69 9.35 -3.99
C SER A 86 17.94 9.96 -2.61
N LEU A 87 16.94 9.98 -1.72
CA LEU A 87 17.14 10.45 -0.36
C LEU A 87 18.14 9.54 0.38
N PRO A 88 19.02 10.09 1.22
CA PRO A 88 19.88 9.27 2.05
C PRO A 88 19.03 8.39 2.95
N ALA A 89 19.43 7.12 3.10
CA ALA A 89 18.73 6.22 3.98
C ALA A 89 18.67 6.79 5.42
N PRO A 90 17.56 6.59 6.14
CA PRO A 90 17.43 7.08 7.50
C PRO A 90 18.56 6.52 8.37
N THR A 91 19.27 7.42 9.05
CA THR A 91 20.30 7.02 10.01
C THR A 91 19.63 6.26 11.14
N SER A 92 19.97 4.98 11.30
CA SER A 92 19.47 4.18 12.41
C SER A 92 19.91 4.82 13.74
N SER A 93 18.98 4.99 14.68
CA SER A 93 19.29 5.40 16.04
C SER A 93 19.97 4.30 16.87
N LEU A 94 20.05 3.09 16.33
CA LEU A 94 20.75 1.93 16.90
C LEU A 94 21.88 1.52 15.94
N ALA A 95 23.05 1.14 16.45
CA ALA A 95 24.22 0.78 15.64
C ALA A 95 24.08 -0.53 14.81
N THR A 96 22.86 -0.96 14.52
CA THR A 96 22.53 -2.16 13.75
C THR A 96 21.81 -1.78 12.46
N SER A 97 22.31 -2.33 11.33
CA SER A 97 21.77 -2.35 9.97
C SER A 97 20.65 -1.33 9.67
N ALA A 98 21.04 -0.10 9.33
CA ALA A 98 20.14 0.83 8.66
C ALA A 98 19.81 0.30 7.24
N PRO A 99 18.63 0.62 6.68
CA PRO A 99 18.37 0.38 5.27
C PRO A 99 19.46 1.03 4.41
N VAL A 100 19.83 0.38 3.30
CA VAL A 100 20.97 0.81 2.46
C VAL A 100 20.59 2.00 1.57
N ASN A 101 19.34 2.05 1.11
CA ASN A 101 18.72 3.19 0.44
C ASN A 101 17.20 3.20 0.71
N MET A 102 16.48 4.17 0.12
CA MET A 102 15.03 4.29 0.27
C MET A 102 14.20 3.34 -0.60
N THR A 103 14.78 2.69 -1.63
CA THR A 103 14.00 1.77 -2.51
C THR A 103 13.52 0.52 -1.76
N VAL A 104 14.14 0.18 -0.62
CA VAL A 104 13.66 -0.91 0.26
C VAL A 104 12.24 -0.71 0.77
N PHE A 105 11.71 0.53 0.73
CA PHE A 105 10.33 0.82 1.09
C PHE A 105 9.34 0.47 -0.04
N TYR A 106 9.80 0.19 -1.26
CA TYR A 106 9.00 -0.42 -2.33
C TYR A 106 8.86 -1.92 -2.14
N ASN A 107 8.30 -2.29 -1.00
CA ASN A 107 7.95 -3.66 -0.70
C ASN A 107 6.43 -3.80 -0.79
N ALA A 108 5.93 -4.49 -1.82
CA ALA A 108 4.51 -4.79 -1.97
C ALA A 108 3.94 -5.62 -0.79
N ALA A 109 4.80 -6.26 0.01
CA ALA A 109 4.44 -6.93 1.26
C ALA A 109 4.58 -6.05 2.53
N GLY A 110 5.09 -4.82 2.41
CA GLY A 110 5.39 -3.90 3.51
C GLY A 110 4.41 -2.73 3.62
N GLY A 111 3.12 -2.99 3.47
CA GLY A 111 2.06 -1.98 3.26
C GLY A 111 2.09 -0.74 4.18
N CYS A 112 1.47 0.34 3.71
CA CYS A 112 1.44 1.64 4.38
C CYS A 112 0.01 2.04 4.77
N PHE A 113 -0.14 2.72 5.91
CA PHE A 113 -1.42 3.23 6.40
C PHE A 113 -1.33 4.74 6.65
N TYR A 114 -2.40 5.46 6.34
CA TYR A 114 -2.47 6.90 6.63
C TYR A 114 -2.59 7.14 8.15
N GLY A 115 -1.96 8.21 8.64
CA GLY A 115 -1.87 8.49 10.08
C GLY A 115 -3.21 8.70 10.79
N GLU A 116 -4.24 9.16 10.06
CA GLU A 116 -5.60 9.34 10.59
C GLU A 116 -6.47 8.07 10.49
N CYS A 117 -5.95 6.98 9.92
CA CYS A 117 -6.64 5.70 10.00
C CYS A 117 -6.70 5.21 11.45
N THR A 118 -7.74 4.49 11.79
CA THR A 118 -7.90 3.87 13.11
C THR A 118 -7.39 2.44 13.13
N VAL A 119 -6.77 2.04 14.24
CA VAL A 119 -6.34 0.67 14.52
C VAL A 119 -6.93 0.21 15.86
N CYS A 120 -7.53 -0.97 15.88
CA CYS A 120 -8.01 -1.59 17.11
C CYS A 120 -6.89 -2.33 17.83
N LEU A 121 -6.85 -2.20 19.16
CA LEU A 121 -5.92 -2.89 20.03
C LEU A 121 -6.58 -4.11 20.69
N MET A 122 -5.77 -5.06 21.15
CA MET A 122 -6.24 -6.29 21.80
C MET A 122 -7.03 -6.05 23.10
N ASN A 123 -6.92 -4.87 23.71
CA ASN A 123 -7.69 -4.47 24.89
C ASN A 123 -9.09 -3.90 24.54
N GLY A 124 -9.49 -3.93 23.26
CA GLY A 124 -10.77 -3.42 22.77
C GLY A 124 -10.80 -1.91 22.49
N THR A 125 -9.71 -1.18 22.77
CA THR A 125 -9.62 0.25 22.47
C THR A 125 -9.16 0.51 21.04
N THR A 126 -9.39 1.73 20.54
CA THR A 126 -8.96 2.16 19.20
C THR A 126 -7.97 3.32 19.33
N LYS A 127 -6.94 3.32 18.48
CA LYS A 127 -5.98 4.43 18.32
C LYS A 127 -5.93 4.89 16.87
N LEU A 128 -5.46 6.11 16.63
CA LEU A 128 -5.02 6.51 15.29
C LEU A 128 -3.66 5.88 15.00
N VAL A 129 -3.40 5.55 13.73
CA VAL A 129 -2.12 4.96 13.29
C VAL A 129 -0.93 5.84 13.69
N LYS A 130 -1.08 7.17 13.62
CA LYS A 130 -0.03 8.13 14.04
C LYS A 130 0.28 8.10 15.55
N ASP A 131 -0.65 7.58 16.37
CA ASP A 131 -0.56 7.53 17.83
C ASP A 131 -0.14 6.15 18.37
N VAL A 132 0.16 5.22 17.46
CA VAL A 132 0.71 3.90 17.79
C VAL A 132 2.08 4.05 18.44
N GLN A 133 2.36 3.21 19.44
CA GLN A 133 3.61 3.22 20.21
C GLN A 133 4.16 1.80 20.45
N PRO A 134 5.46 1.66 20.76
CA PRO A 134 6.03 0.38 21.16
C PRO A 134 5.24 -0.28 22.29
N GLY A 135 4.98 -1.58 22.16
CA GLY A 135 4.19 -2.37 23.12
C GLY A 135 2.69 -2.45 22.81
N ASP A 136 2.16 -1.60 21.92
CA ASP A 136 0.78 -1.74 21.46
C ASP A 136 0.60 -3.11 20.77
N ARG A 137 -0.48 -3.81 21.13
CA ARG A 137 -0.86 -5.09 20.53
C ARG A 137 -2.07 -4.87 19.63
N VAL A 138 -1.87 -5.03 18.33
CA VAL A 138 -2.88 -4.77 17.30
C VAL A 138 -3.82 -5.97 17.16
N ALA A 139 -5.12 -5.70 17.20
CA ALA A 139 -6.15 -6.69 16.96
C ALA A 139 -6.33 -6.99 15.45
N PRO A 140 -6.93 -8.12 15.09
CA PRO A 140 -7.36 -9.23 15.96
C PRO A 140 -6.24 -10.24 16.23
N TYR A 141 -5.10 -10.15 15.53
CA TYR A 141 -4.07 -11.20 15.52
C TYR A 141 -2.97 -11.02 16.58
N GLY A 142 -2.99 -9.93 17.35
CA GLY A 142 -2.09 -9.71 18.48
C GLY A 142 -0.65 -9.32 18.09
N GLY A 143 -0.43 -8.85 16.86
CA GLY A 143 0.87 -8.33 16.44
C GLY A 143 1.33 -7.20 17.34
N MET A 144 2.56 -7.29 17.88
CA MET A 144 3.10 -6.31 18.80
C MET A 144 4.00 -5.32 18.08
N VAL A 145 3.72 -4.03 18.26
CA VAL A 145 4.55 -2.95 17.74
C VAL A 145 5.86 -2.94 18.51
N ARG A 146 6.97 -3.27 17.82
CA ARG A 146 8.30 -3.24 18.45
C ARG A 146 8.92 -1.84 18.44
N PHE A 147 8.82 -1.14 17.32
CA PHE A 147 9.45 0.16 17.14
C PHE A 147 8.53 1.07 16.33
N VAL A 148 8.63 2.38 16.57
CA VAL A 148 7.95 3.41 15.78
C VAL A 148 9.00 4.43 15.38
N VAL A 149 9.21 4.59 14.07
CA VAL A 149 10.09 5.62 13.52
C VAL A 149 9.26 6.89 13.33
N LYS A 150 9.69 7.99 13.95
CA LYS A 150 9.04 9.30 13.84
C LYS A 150 9.97 10.28 13.16
N THR A 151 9.58 10.76 11.98
CA THR A 151 10.23 11.89 11.33
C THR A 151 9.70 13.18 11.94
N LYS A 152 10.57 13.97 12.60
CA LYS A 152 10.19 15.27 13.15
C LYS A 152 10.07 16.29 12.02
N CYS A 153 8.86 16.83 11.81
CA CYS A 153 8.60 17.87 10.80
C CYS A 153 8.27 19.21 11.49
N PRO A 154 9.23 20.15 11.63
CA PRO A 154 8.97 21.47 12.19
C PRO A 154 7.82 22.17 11.47
N ASN A 155 6.88 22.78 12.20
CA ASN A 155 5.71 23.47 11.62
C ASN A 155 4.80 22.58 10.73
N ARG A 156 4.77 21.26 10.97
CA ARG A 156 4.08 20.27 10.11
C ARG A 156 4.54 20.30 8.65
N LYS A 157 5.72 20.85 8.39
CA LYS A 157 6.33 20.93 7.06
C LYS A 157 7.69 20.28 7.13
N ALA A 158 7.96 19.35 6.24
CA ALA A 158 9.31 18.90 5.97
C ALA A 158 9.71 19.49 4.62
N LYS A 159 10.89 20.11 4.55
CA LYS A 159 11.49 20.40 3.26
C LYS A 159 11.95 19.04 2.73
N MET A 160 11.09 18.40 1.96
CA MET A 160 11.39 17.11 1.33
C MET A 160 12.43 17.38 0.25
N VAL A 161 11.98 17.99 -0.84
CA VAL A 161 12.79 18.30 -2.02
C VAL A 161 12.20 19.46 -2.80
N ILE A 162 13.05 20.11 -3.59
CA ILE A 162 12.64 21.13 -4.55
C ILE A 162 12.39 20.41 -5.86
N VAL A 163 11.12 20.30 -6.25
CA VAL A 163 10.74 19.83 -7.58
C VAL A 163 10.79 21.04 -8.51
N SER A 164 11.60 20.97 -9.56
CA SER A 164 11.68 22.02 -10.58
C SER A 164 10.81 21.55 -11.74
N ILE A 165 9.64 22.17 -11.94
CA ILE A 165 8.66 21.80 -12.98
C ILE A 165 9.03 22.50 -14.29
#